data_AF-A0A7R9B863-F1
#
_entry.id   AF-A0A7R9B863-F1
#
_cell.length_a   1.000
_cell.length_b   1.000
_cell.length_c   1.000
_cell.angle_alpha   90.00
_cell.angle_beta   90.00
_cell.angle_gamma   90.00
#
_symmetry.space_group_name_H-M   'P 1'
#
loop_
_entity.id
_entity.type
_entity.pdbx_description
1 polymer ?
#
loop_
_entity_poly.entity_id
_entity_poly.type
_entity_poly.pdbx_seq_one_letter_code
_entity_poly.pdbx_strand_id
1 'polypeptide(L)'
;MDRVLFEMTQPAHVVTLLAVSVIAMLMYPQGQFNPKPDLIKLSPLLSLIYLSTFMMHFGSQIWMTFVSGLSLYFNVPRHTFGEVQKVLFPRYFSVNSFLSLVTLVIFLKMHPAYSWDAYVGIQVGSMVLCFLLELVIRLYLAPPLVQLTIIKNAIEAKAGLGMEIGKYNPGPLSKCPHYVKIHQTFRKVHMAIAIGNLITMACTTLHLHYLSQKMLVI
;
A
#
# COMPACT_ATOMS: atom_id res chain seq x y z
N MET A 1 7.19 -23.26 -10.10
CA MET A 1 7.45 -22.25 -9.04
C MET A 1 6.16 -21.52 -8.63
N ASP A 2 5.09 -21.65 -9.43
CA ASP A 2 3.80 -20.98 -9.23
C ASP A 2 2.99 -21.56 -8.06
N ARG A 3 3.11 -22.85 -7.75
CA ARG A 3 2.30 -23.52 -6.71
C ARG A 3 2.45 -22.92 -5.31
N VAL A 4 3.68 -22.57 -4.90
CA VAL A 4 3.98 -22.03 -3.56
C VAL A 4 3.49 -20.59 -3.39
N LEU A 5 3.52 -19.80 -4.47
CA LEU A 5 2.94 -18.44 -4.50
C LEU A 5 1.41 -18.49 -4.35
N PHE A 6 0.76 -19.47 -4.99
CA PHE A 6 -0.69 -19.63 -4.88
C PHE A 6 -1.12 -20.19 -3.52
N GLU A 7 -0.46 -21.23 -2.99
CA GLU A 7 -0.84 -21.87 -1.73
C GLU A 7 -0.78 -20.93 -0.51
N MET A 8 0.21 -20.02 -0.44
CA MET A 8 0.31 -19.03 0.65
C MET A 8 -0.58 -17.79 0.46
N THR A 9 -1.13 -17.59 -0.75
CA THR A 9 -1.99 -16.44 -1.04
C THR A 9 -3.47 -16.79 -1.10
N GLN A 10 -3.87 -18.08 -1.17
CA GLN A 10 -5.29 -18.44 -1.20
C GLN A 10 -6.11 -17.86 -0.03
N PRO A 11 -5.64 -17.91 1.24
CA PRO A 11 -6.36 -17.26 2.33
C PRO A 11 -6.44 -15.75 2.15
N ALA A 12 -5.39 -15.11 1.62
CA ALA A 12 -5.37 -13.67 1.37
C ALA A 12 -6.36 -13.28 0.25
N HIS A 13 -6.53 -14.10 -0.79
CA HIS A 13 -7.53 -13.89 -1.83
C HIS A 13 -8.95 -14.05 -1.29
N VAL A 14 -9.21 -15.01 -0.41
CA VAL A 14 -10.51 -15.16 0.25
C VAL A 14 -10.83 -13.94 1.12
N VAL A 15 -9.88 -13.50 1.95
CA VAL A 15 -10.02 -12.28 2.76
C VAL A 15 -10.24 -11.05 1.88
N THR A 16 -9.56 -10.99 0.73
CA THR A 16 -9.72 -9.91 -0.26
C THR A 16 -11.13 -9.91 -0.85
N LEU A 17 -11.62 -11.07 -1.29
CA LEU A 17 -12.98 -11.19 -1.82
C LEU A 17 -14.01 -10.76 -0.79
N LEU A 18 -13.87 -11.21 0.46
CA LEU A 18 -14.75 -10.79 1.56
C LEU A 18 -14.69 -9.28 1.80
N ALA A 19 -13.49 -8.69 1.85
CA ALA A 19 -13.32 -7.24 2.05
C ALA A 19 -13.96 -6.43 0.92
N VAL A 20 -13.74 -6.83 -0.34
CA VAL A 20 -14.34 -6.18 -1.51
C VAL A 20 -15.86 -6.36 -1.52
N SER A 21 -16.37 -7.54 -1.18
CA SER A 21 -17.80 -7.79 -1.05
C SER A 21 -18.44 -6.92 0.04
N VAL A 22 -17.80 -6.79 1.21
CA VAL A 22 -18.29 -5.91 2.29
C VAL A 22 -18.30 -4.45 1.85
N ILE A 23 -17.24 -3.97 1.18
CA ILE A 23 -17.21 -2.62 0.62
C ILE A 23 -18.35 -2.43 -0.39
N ALA A 24 -18.51 -3.35 -1.34
CA ALA A 24 -19.56 -3.28 -2.35
C ALA A 24 -20.97 -3.28 -1.72
N MET A 25 -21.19 -4.08 -0.67
CA MET A 25 -22.44 -4.08 0.08
C MET A 25 -22.69 -2.74 0.79
N LEU A 26 -21.68 -2.16 1.43
CA LEU A 26 -21.79 -0.86 2.11
C LEU A 26 -22.01 0.31 1.13
N MET A 27 -21.50 0.19 -0.09
CA MET A 27 -21.72 1.16 -1.16
C MET A 27 -23.06 0.99 -1.87
N TYR A 28 -23.79 -0.12 -1.65
CA TYR A 28 -25.09 -0.34 -2.27
C TYR A 28 -26.15 0.54 -1.60
N PRO A 29 -26.85 1.42 -2.34
CA PRO A 29 -27.90 2.25 -1.77
C PRO A 29 -29.09 1.36 -1.38
N GLN A 30 -29.23 1.06 -0.09
CA GLN A 30 -30.46 0.46 0.42
C GLN A 30 -31.60 1.49 0.27
N GLY A 31 -32.66 1.11 -0.46
CA GLY A 31 -33.83 1.96 -0.66
C GLY A 31 -34.43 2.41 0.68
N GLN A 32 -34.72 3.70 0.82
CA GLN A 32 -35.24 4.25 2.07
C GLN A 32 -36.73 3.98 2.26
N PHE A 33 -37.08 3.37 3.40
CA PHE A 33 -38.25 3.78 4.17
C PHE A 33 -37.78 4.86 5.15
N ASN A 34 -37.79 6.11 4.67
CA ASN A 34 -37.64 7.38 5.38
C ASN A 34 -37.05 7.35 6.82
N PRO A 35 -35.75 7.63 7.00
CA PRO A 35 -35.26 8.23 8.25
C PRO A 35 -34.65 9.60 7.97
N LYS A 36 -34.88 10.54 8.91
CA LYS A 36 -34.13 11.80 8.96
C LYS A 36 -32.62 11.51 8.91
N PRO A 37 -31.80 12.42 8.35
CA PRO A 37 -30.34 12.26 8.37
C PRO A 37 -29.84 12.50 9.79
N ASP A 38 -30.08 11.56 10.69
CA ASP A 38 -29.36 11.51 11.94
C ASP A 38 -27.93 11.12 11.55
N LEU A 39 -27.05 12.11 11.57
CA LEU A 39 -25.61 11.92 11.48
C LEU A 39 -25.26 10.82 12.49
N ILE A 40 -24.82 9.64 12.02
CA ILE A 40 -24.50 8.53 12.93
C ILE A 40 -23.36 9.03 13.82
N LYS A 41 -23.70 9.41 15.06
CA LYS A 41 -22.71 9.82 16.05
C LYS A 41 -21.85 8.61 16.37
N LEU A 42 -20.61 8.69 15.93
CA LEU A 42 -19.61 7.67 16.20
C LEU A 42 -19.39 7.59 17.71
N SER A 43 -19.36 6.36 18.26
CA SER A 43 -18.96 6.20 19.66
C SER A 43 -17.52 6.70 19.84
N PRO A 44 -17.14 7.23 21.02
CA PRO A 44 -15.78 7.73 21.25
C PRO A 44 -14.71 6.69 20.91
N LEU A 45 -14.97 5.41 21.19
CA LEU A 45 -14.11 4.30 20.84
C LEU A 45 -13.95 4.15 19.32
N LEU A 46 -15.03 4.23 18.57
CA LEU A 46 -14.99 4.07 17.12
C LEU A 46 -14.34 5.27 16.43
N SER A 47 -14.49 6.49 16.97
CA SER A 47 -13.70 7.66 16.57
C SER A 47 -12.22 7.48 16.83
N LEU A 48 -11.86 6.96 18.00
CA LEU A 48 -10.46 6.67 18.34
C LEU A 48 -9.88 5.63 17.39
N ILE A 49 -10.60 4.55 17.09
CA ILE A 49 -10.18 3.52 16.14
C ILE A 49 -9.97 4.13 14.76
N TYR A 50 -10.95 4.85 14.23
CA TYR A 50 -10.88 5.48 12.90
C TYR A 50 -9.68 6.42 12.76
N LEU A 51 -9.49 7.32 13.73
CA LEU A 51 -8.39 8.26 13.70
C LEU A 51 -7.04 7.53 13.86
N SER A 52 -6.95 6.55 14.77
CA SER A 52 -5.71 5.81 15.01
C SER A 52 -5.30 4.98 13.80
N THR A 53 -6.25 4.30 13.13
CA THR A 53 -5.95 3.50 11.94
C THR A 53 -5.51 4.39 10.79
N PHE A 54 -6.16 5.53 10.59
CA PHE A 54 -5.77 6.48 9.56
C PHE A 54 -4.39 7.11 9.84
N MET A 55 -4.14 7.57 11.08
CA MET A 55 -2.86 8.17 11.47
C MET A 55 -1.71 7.18 11.36
N MET A 56 -1.91 5.93 11.79
CA MET A 56 -0.90 4.88 11.66
C MET A 56 -0.63 4.55 10.19
N HIS A 57 -1.67 4.51 9.35
CA HIS A 57 -1.55 4.29 7.92
C HIS A 57 -0.74 5.42 7.26
N PHE A 58 -1.18 6.67 7.38
CA PHE A 58 -0.48 7.83 6.83
C PHE A 58 0.95 7.95 7.36
N GLY A 59 1.15 7.81 8.68
CA GLY A 59 2.46 7.88 9.31
C GLY A 59 3.41 6.79 8.80
N SER A 60 2.92 5.57 8.61
CA SER A 60 3.73 4.48 8.05
C SER A 60 4.18 4.77 6.62
N GLN A 61 3.35 5.40 5.79
CA GLN A 61 3.70 5.77 4.42
C GLN A 61 4.83 6.81 4.39
N ILE A 62 4.72 7.85 5.21
CA ILE A 62 5.75 8.89 5.37
C ILE A 62 7.06 8.27 5.88
N TRP A 63 6.99 7.47 6.93
CA TRP A 63 8.15 6.83 7.52
C TRP A 63 8.87 5.90 6.55
N MET A 64 8.13 4.99 5.91
CA MET A 64 8.73 4.00 5.00
C MET A 64 9.36 4.65 3.77
N THR A 65 8.70 5.66 3.20
CA THR A 65 9.14 6.28 1.94
C THR A 65 10.31 7.24 2.17
N PHE A 66 10.19 8.14 3.13
CA PHE A 66 11.13 9.25 3.28
C PHE A 66 12.19 8.98 4.35
N VAL A 67 11.80 8.44 5.50
CA VAL A 67 12.75 8.23 6.61
C VAL A 67 13.52 6.93 6.36
N SER A 68 12.86 5.79 6.45
CA SER A 68 13.50 4.48 6.30
C SER A 68 14.12 4.29 4.90
N GLY A 69 13.38 4.63 3.84
CA GLY A 69 13.84 4.42 2.46
C GLY A 69 15.12 5.18 2.13
N LEU A 70 15.12 6.50 2.35
CA LEU A 70 16.29 7.35 2.06
C LEU A 70 17.46 7.04 3.00
N SER A 71 17.21 6.90 4.30
CA SER A 71 18.27 6.57 5.26
C SER A 71 18.97 5.27 4.88
N LEU A 72 18.24 4.21 4.55
CA LEU A 72 18.87 2.94 4.14
C LEU A 72 19.58 3.06 2.80
N TYR A 73 18.96 3.70 1.80
CA TYR A 73 19.57 3.85 0.48
C TYR A 73 20.94 4.54 0.54
N PHE A 74 21.07 5.59 1.36
CA PHE A 74 22.30 6.39 1.46
C PHE A 74 23.32 5.90 2.48
N ASN A 75 22.96 4.98 3.40
CA ASN A 75 23.85 4.61 4.51
C ASN A 75 24.18 3.11 4.60
N VAL A 76 23.50 2.23 3.87
CA VAL A 76 23.84 0.79 3.88
C VAL A 76 24.21 0.25 2.49
N PRO A 77 25.02 -0.83 2.41
CA PRO A 77 25.32 -1.49 1.15
C PRO A 77 24.05 -1.92 0.41
N ARG A 78 24.05 -1.81 -0.93
CA ARG A 78 22.85 -2.07 -1.75
C ARG A 78 22.25 -3.46 -1.55
N HIS A 79 23.06 -4.49 -1.38
CA HIS A 79 22.56 -5.83 -1.05
C HIS A 79 21.88 -5.87 0.31
N THR A 80 22.49 -5.28 1.34
CA THR A 80 21.89 -5.16 2.67
C THR A 80 20.57 -4.38 2.61
N PHE A 81 20.51 -3.29 1.86
CA PHE A 81 19.25 -2.57 1.63
C PHE A 81 18.20 -3.46 0.97
N GLY A 82 18.58 -4.22 -0.06
CA GLY A 82 17.71 -5.18 -0.73
C GLY A 82 17.18 -6.27 0.23
N GLU A 83 18.01 -6.78 1.14
CA GLU A 83 17.59 -7.73 2.18
C GLU A 83 16.51 -7.13 3.09
N VAL A 84 16.69 -5.87 3.51
CA VAL A 84 15.68 -5.16 4.31
C VAL A 84 14.38 -4.97 3.52
N GLN A 85 14.47 -4.53 2.27
CA GLN A 85 13.29 -4.33 1.40
C GLN A 85 12.49 -5.61 1.20
N LYS A 86 13.15 -6.76 1.05
CA LYS A 86 12.46 -8.06 0.89
C LYS A 86 11.54 -8.40 2.05
N VAL A 87 11.90 -7.97 3.26
CA VAL A 87 11.11 -8.20 4.47
C VAL A 87 10.08 -7.08 4.67
N LEU A 88 10.48 -5.83 4.50
CA LEU A 88 9.63 -4.68 4.81
C LEU A 88 8.53 -4.48 3.77
N PHE A 89 8.78 -4.65 2.48
CA PHE A 89 7.79 -4.34 1.44
C PHE A 89 6.51 -5.16 1.60
N PRO A 90 6.55 -6.51 1.73
CA PRO A 90 5.33 -7.29 1.93
C PRO A 90 4.61 -6.93 3.24
N ARG A 91 5.35 -6.66 4.32
CA ARG A 91 4.76 -6.31 5.62
C ARG A 91 4.08 -4.94 5.59
N TYR A 92 4.76 -3.95 5.02
CA TYR A 92 4.26 -2.60 4.82
C TYR A 92 2.94 -2.59 4.05
N PHE A 93 2.91 -3.19 2.85
CA PHE A 93 1.66 -3.21 2.07
C PHE A 93 0.56 -4.06 2.73
N SER A 94 0.90 -5.08 3.54
CA SER A 94 -0.12 -5.82 4.30
C SER A 94 -0.77 -4.96 5.38
N VAL A 95 0.04 -4.29 6.19
CA VAL A 95 -0.43 -3.41 7.27
C VAL A 95 -1.23 -2.26 6.68
N ASN A 96 -0.71 -1.63 5.62
CA ASN A 96 -1.39 -0.51 4.98
C ASN A 96 -2.73 -0.89 4.39
N SER A 97 -2.82 -1.98 3.62
CA SER A 97 -4.11 -2.47 3.09
C SER A 97 -5.12 -2.78 4.19
N PHE A 98 -4.66 -3.31 5.33
CA PHE A 98 -5.53 -3.57 6.46
C PHE A 98 -6.03 -2.27 7.10
N LEU A 99 -5.15 -1.31 7.35
CA LEU A 99 -5.52 -0.03 7.96
C LEU A 99 -6.39 0.83 7.04
N SER A 100 -6.11 0.83 5.72
CA SER A 100 -6.94 1.51 4.73
C SER A 100 -8.33 0.88 4.63
N LEU A 101 -8.44 -0.46 4.69
CA LEU A 101 -9.73 -1.15 4.76
C LEU A 101 -10.54 -0.77 6.00
N VAL A 102 -9.93 -0.82 7.19
CA VAL A 102 -10.64 -0.47 8.44
C VAL A 102 -11.11 0.99 8.40
N THR A 103 -10.25 1.90 7.96
CA THR A 103 -10.59 3.32 7.83
C THR A 103 -11.73 3.53 6.83
N LEU A 104 -11.69 2.87 5.67
CA LEU A 104 -12.74 2.91 4.65
C LEU A 104 -14.07 2.35 5.16
N VAL A 105 -14.07 1.22 5.85
CA VAL A 105 -15.30 0.62 6.40
C VAL A 105 -15.96 1.55 7.41
N ILE A 106 -15.19 2.18 8.29
CA ILE A 106 -15.74 3.14 9.27
C ILE A 106 -16.26 4.39 8.55
N PHE A 107 -15.53 4.91 7.56
CA PHE A 107 -15.97 6.06 6.77
C PHE A 107 -17.28 5.79 6.01
N LEU A 108 -17.43 4.62 5.39
CA LEU A 108 -18.67 4.20 4.72
C LEU A 108 -19.84 4.04 5.69
N LYS A 109 -19.58 3.61 6.93
CA LYS A 109 -20.61 3.56 7.98
C LYS A 109 -21.03 4.95 8.47
N MET A 110 -20.10 5.90 8.53
CA MET A 110 -20.39 7.30 8.86
C MET A 110 -21.16 8.02 7.76
N HIS A 111 -20.95 7.63 6.50
CA HIS A 111 -21.57 8.22 5.32
C HIS A 111 -22.31 7.15 4.52
N PRO A 112 -23.56 6.79 4.90
CA PRO A 112 -24.36 5.85 4.14
C PRO A 112 -24.50 6.25 2.67
N ALA A 113 -24.54 5.28 1.75
CA ALA A 113 -24.52 5.53 0.30
C ALA A 113 -25.61 6.51 -0.21
N TYR A 114 -26.78 6.52 0.42
CA TYR A 114 -27.86 7.45 0.07
C TYR A 114 -27.57 8.91 0.42
N SER A 115 -26.60 9.19 1.30
CA SER A 115 -26.28 10.53 1.81
C SER A 115 -25.05 11.15 1.15
N TRP A 116 -24.54 10.56 0.06
CA TRP A 116 -23.32 11.02 -0.58
C TRP A 116 -23.57 12.30 -1.39
N ASP A 117 -22.80 13.33 -1.08
CA ASP A 117 -22.55 14.43 -1.99
C ASP A 117 -21.28 14.16 -2.82
N ALA A 118 -20.94 15.08 -3.73
CA ALA A 118 -19.75 14.95 -4.57
C ALA A 118 -18.45 14.87 -3.73
N TYR A 119 -18.41 15.54 -2.58
CA TYR A 119 -17.22 15.60 -1.73
C TYR A 119 -16.97 14.27 -1.03
N VAL A 120 -18.01 13.67 -0.44
CA VAL A 120 -17.99 12.32 0.14
C VAL A 120 -17.69 11.29 -0.95
N GLY A 121 -18.28 11.41 -2.13
CA GLY A 121 -18.00 10.52 -3.26
C GLY A 121 -16.52 10.50 -3.66
N ILE A 122 -15.87 11.67 -3.72
CA ILE A 122 -14.43 11.79 -3.99
C ILE A 122 -13.60 11.11 -2.88
N GLN A 123 -13.98 11.29 -1.61
CA GLN A 123 -13.29 10.64 -0.48
C GLN A 123 -13.40 9.12 -0.57
N VAL A 124 -14.61 8.58 -0.77
CA VAL A 124 -14.81 7.14 -0.91
C VAL A 124 -14.01 6.60 -2.09
N GLY A 125 -14.10 7.24 -3.26
CA GLY A 125 -13.34 6.82 -4.45
C GLY A 125 -11.83 6.81 -4.22
N SER A 126 -11.30 7.85 -3.56
CA SER A 126 -9.88 7.95 -3.19
C SER A 126 -9.46 6.84 -2.22
N MET A 127 -10.26 6.58 -1.17
CA MET A 127 -9.97 5.55 -0.17
C MET A 127 -10.06 4.13 -0.75
N VAL A 128 -11.04 3.87 -1.64
CA VAL A 128 -11.16 2.61 -2.38
C VAL A 128 -9.95 2.40 -3.29
N LEU A 129 -9.56 3.43 -4.05
CA LEU A 129 -8.36 3.38 -4.89
C LEU A 129 -7.11 3.07 -4.05
N CYS A 130 -6.95 3.75 -2.91
CA CYS A 130 -5.85 3.54 -1.99
C CYS A 130 -5.79 2.09 -1.51
N PHE A 131 -6.88 1.58 -0.95
CA PHE A 131 -6.99 0.19 -0.47
C PHE A 131 -6.67 -0.83 -1.57
N LEU A 132 -7.32 -0.71 -2.73
CA LEU A 132 -7.13 -1.65 -3.83
C LEU A 132 -5.71 -1.62 -4.38
N LEU A 133 -5.10 -0.44 -4.49
CA LEU A 133 -3.75 -0.32 -5.03
C LEU A 133 -2.71 -0.93 -4.07
N GLU A 134 -2.83 -0.69 -2.77
CA GLU A 134 -1.98 -1.33 -1.76
C GLU A 134 -2.13 -2.86 -1.79
N LEU A 135 -3.36 -3.33 -1.95
CA LEU A 135 -3.67 -4.75 -1.99
C LEU A 135 -3.12 -5.43 -3.25
N VAL A 136 -3.29 -4.80 -4.41
CA VAL A 136 -2.72 -5.26 -5.69
C VAL A 136 -1.20 -5.28 -5.61
N ILE A 137 -0.58 -4.24 -5.05
CA ILE A 137 0.87 -4.22 -4.82
C ILE A 137 1.28 -5.39 -3.93
N ARG A 138 0.58 -5.61 -2.82
CA ARG A 138 0.88 -6.69 -1.87
C ARG A 138 0.78 -8.08 -2.49
N LEU A 139 -0.26 -8.33 -3.28
CA LEU A 139 -0.57 -9.66 -3.82
C LEU A 139 0.17 -9.96 -5.12
N TYR A 140 0.36 -8.97 -5.99
CA TYR A 140 0.81 -9.21 -7.36
C TYR A 140 2.15 -8.57 -7.72
N LEU A 141 2.59 -7.50 -7.02
CA LEU A 141 3.85 -6.83 -7.36
C LEU A 141 4.98 -7.12 -6.35
N ALA A 142 4.66 -7.18 -5.06
CA ALA A 142 5.65 -7.45 -4.02
C ALA A 142 6.28 -8.85 -4.16
N PRO A 143 5.54 -9.95 -4.42
CA PRO A 143 6.15 -11.26 -4.57
C PRO A 143 7.17 -11.37 -5.72
N PRO A 144 6.87 -10.95 -6.97
CA PRO A 144 7.87 -10.99 -8.03
C PRO A 144 9.04 -10.03 -7.78
N LEU A 145 8.82 -8.87 -7.14
CA LEU A 145 9.93 -7.98 -6.76
C LEU A 145 10.91 -8.67 -5.79
N VAL A 146 10.40 -9.39 -4.80
CA VAL A 146 11.24 -10.14 -3.83
C VAL A 146 12.05 -11.21 -4.56
N GLN A 147 11.41 -11.99 -5.44
CA GLN A 147 12.10 -13.02 -6.23
C GLN A 147 13.19 -12.42 -7.13
N LEU A 148 12.88 -11.33 -7.83
CA LEU A 148 13.84 -10.63 -8.69
C LEU A 148 15.02 -10.08 -7.87
N THR A 149 14.77 -9.56 -6.66
CA THR A 149 15.84 -9.12 -5.75
C THR A 149 16.76 -10.27 -5.36
N ILE A 150 16.21 -11.43 -5.00
CA ILE A 150 16.99 -12.62 -4.63
C ILE A 150 17.88 -13.07 -5.80
N ILE A 151 17.29 -13.27 -6.98
CA ILE A 151 18.02 -13.74 -8.16
C ILE A 151 19.09 -12.73 -8.57
N LYS A 152 18.73 -11.45 -8.66
CA LYS A 152 19.64 -10.37 -9.04
C LYS A 152 20.82 -10.27 -8.07
N ASN A 153 20.55 -10.23 -6.76
CA ASN A 153 21.62 -10.12 -5.75
C ASN A 153 22.55 -11.35 -5.77
N ALA A 154 22.03 -12.55 -6.04
CA ALA A 154 22.85 -13.75 -6.16
C ALA A 154 23.82 -13.70 -7.36
N ILE A 155 23.39 -13.15 -8.51
CA ILE A 155 24.26 -12.96 -9.68
C ILE A 155 25.31 -11.90 -9.39
N GLU A 156 24.90 -10.76 -8.82
CA GLU A 156 25.79 -9.66 -8.48
C GLU A 156 26.85 -10.08 -7.44
N ALA A 157 26.48 -10.85 -6.43
CA ALA A 157 27.39 -11.33 -5.39
C ALA A 157 28.50 -12.22 -5.97
N LYS A 158 28.17 -13.10 -6.93
CA LYS A 158 29.17 -13.92 -7.65
C LYS A 158 30.16 -13.08 -8.46
N ALA A 159 29.78 -11.87 -8.85
CA ALA A 159 30.63 -10.93 -9.57
C ALA A 159 31.34 -9.91 -8.63
N GLY A 160 31.21 -10.05 -7.32
CA GLY A 160 31.79 -9.12 -6.34
C GLY A 160 31.12 -7.74 -6.31
N LEU A 161 29.86 -7.64 -6.73
CA LEU A 161 29.08 -6.39 -6.78
C LEU A 161 28.01 -6.37 -5.69
N GLY A 162 27.41 -5.20 -5.44
CA GLY A 162 26.29 -5.04 -4.50
C GLY A 162 26.63 -4.36 -3.18
N MET A 163 27.92 -4.09 -2.95
CA MET A 163 28.40 -3.41 -1.75
C MET A 163 28.43 -1.88 -1.87
N GLU A 164 28.13 -1.34 -3.04
CA GLU A 164 28.03 0.09 -3.25
C GLU A 164 26.88 0.70 -2.41
N ILE A 165 27.10 1.92 -1.93
CA ILE A 165 26.17 2.70 -1.11
C ILE A 165 25.65 3.88 -1.93
N GLY A 166 24.34 4.13 -1.89
CA GLY A 166 23.71 5.30 -2.53
C GLY A 166 23.80 5.37 -4.06
N LYS A 167 24.33 4.33 -4.71
CA LYS A 167 24.54 4.30 -6.17
C LYS A 167 24.34 2.89 -6.71
N TYR A 168 24.17 2.81 -8.02
CA TYR A 168 24.13 1.56 -8.76
C TYR A 168 25.32 1.49 -9.71
N ASN A 169 26.09 0.40 -9.67
CA ASN A 169 27.15 0.14 -10.63
C ASN A 169 27.11 -1.32 -11.12
N PRO A 170 26.74 -1.59 -12.38
CA PRO A 170 26.69 -2.94 -12.93
C PRO A 170 28.07 -3.55 -13.20
N GLY A 171 29.14 -2.76 -13.26
CA GLY A 171 30.49 -3.23 -13.56
C GLY A 171 30.54 -4.16 -14.78
N PRO A 172 31.24 -5.32 -14.69
CA PRO A 172 31.32 -6.30 -15.77
C PRO A 172 29.97 -6.89 -16.20
N LEU A 173 28.96 -6.92 -15.31
CA LEU A 173 27.64 -7.47 -15.62
C LEU A 173 26.85 -6.61 -16.61
N SER A 174 27.27 -5.37 -16.88
CA SER A 174 26.71 -4.55 -17.95
C SER A 174 26.74 -5.23 -19.33
N LYS A 175 27.71 -6.13 -19.54
CA LYS A 175 27.88 -6.90 -20.79
C LYS A 175 27.13 -8.24 -20.79
N CYS A 176 26.50 -8.63 -19.68
CA CYS A 176 25.76 -9.88 -19.56
C CYS A 176 24.28 -9.68 -19.92
N PRO A 177 23.79 -10.18 -21.08
CA PRO A 177 22.40 -9.94 -21.49
C PRO A 177 21.38 -10.53 -20.52
N HIS A 178 21.69 -11.68 -19.92
CA HIS A 178 20.84 -12.34 -18.94
C HIS A 178 20.63 -11.47 -17.68
N TYR A 179 21.71 -10.92 -17.12
CA TYR A 179 21.65 -10.02 -15.97
C TYR A 179 20.90 -8.72 -16.31
N VAL A 180 21.20 -8.10 -17.45
CA VAL A 180 20.55 -6.85 -17.88
C VAL A 180 19.02 -7.04 -17.98
N LYS A 181 18.56 -8.17 -18.54
CA LYS A 181 17.13 -8.49 -18.60
C LYS A 181 16.49 -8.60 -17.22
N ILE A 182 17.13 -9.30 -16.28
CA ILE A 182 16.65 -9.43 -14.89
C ILE A 182 16.60 -8.07 -14.21
N HIS A 183 17.66 -7.28 -14.33
CA HIS A 183 17.74 -5.95 -13.73
C HIS A 183 16.68 -5.00 -14.29
N GLN A 184 16.43 -5.04 -15.61
CA GLN A 184 15.36 -4.25 -16.23
C GLN A 184 13.98 -4.64 -15.73
N THR A 185 13.68 -5.93 -15.62
CA THR A 185 12.41 -6.41 -15.05
C THR A 185 12.26 -6.00 -13.59
N PHE A 186 13.32 -6.15 -12.79
CA PHE A 186 13.37 -5.65 -11.42
C PHE A 186 13.02 -4.17 -11.35
N ARG A 187 13.67 -3.33 -12.16
CA ARG A 187 13.41 -1.87 -12.17
C ARG A 187 11.97 -1.56 -12.56
N LYS A 188 11.42 -2.23 -13.57
CA LYS A 188 10.02 -2.00 -14.00
C LYS A 188 9.04 -2.29 -12.85
N VAL A 189 9.16 -3.44 -12.21
CA VAL A 189 8.30 -3.80 -11.07
C VAL A 189 8.52 -2.86 -9.89
N HIS A 190 9.77 -2.54 -9.56
CA HIS A 190 10.09 -1.63 -8.47
C HIS A 190 9.51 -0.23 -8.69
N MET A 191 9.64 0.32 -9.90
CA MET A 191 9.07 1.63 -10.25
C MET A 191 7.53 1.61 -10.22
N ALA A 192 6.90 0.52 -10.68
CA ALA A 192 5.45 0.38 -10.59
C ALA A 192 4.96 0.42 -9.13
N ILE A 193 5.67 -0.28 -8.22
CA ILE A 193 5.38 -0.23 -6.77
C ILE A 193 5.61 1.17 -6.21
N ALA A 194 6.70 1.84 -6.58
CA ALA A 194 6.99 3.19 -6.10
C ALA A 194 5.93 4.21 -6.54
N ILE A 195 5.53 4.18 -7.81
CA ILE A 195 4.45 5.03 -8.34
C ILE A 195 3.13 4.71 -7.64
N GLY A 196 2.80 3.44 -7.49
CA GLY A 196 1.60 3.02 -6.77
C GLY A 196 1.57 3.52 -5.34
N ASN A 197 2.69 3.43 -4.62
CA ASN A 197 2.84 3.97 -3.27
C ASN A 197 2.64 5.50 -3.24
N LEU A 198 3.20 6.25 -4.19
CA LEU A 198 2.99 7.71 -4.27
C LEU A 198 1.51 8.07 -4.52
N ILE A 199 0.80 7.29 -5.34
CA ILE A 199 -0.65 7.46 -5.55
C ILE A 199 -1.40 7.23 -4.23
N THR A 200 -1.08 6.15 -3.49
CA THR A 200 -1.73 5.87 -2.19
C THR A 200 -1.45 6.98 -1.16
N MET A 201 -0.27 7.60 -1.21
CA MET A 201 0.07 8.75 -0.36
C MET A 201 -0.70 10.02 -0.76
N ALA A 202 -0.96 10.22 -2.05
CA ALA A 202 -1.83 11.30 -2.50
C ALA A 202 -3.26 11.10 -1.99
N CYS A 203 -3.77 9.86 -2.04
CA CYS A 203 -5.09 9.51 -1.50
C CYS A 203 -5.21 9.78 0.00
N THR A 204 -4.22 9.35 0.80
CA THR A 204 -4.22 9.60 2.25
C THR A 204 -4.00 11.07 2.59
N THR A 205 -3.22 11.81 1.80
CA THR A 205 -3.08 13.27 1.95
C THR A 205 -4.39 14.00 1.68
N LEU A 206 -5.14 13.59 0.64
CA LEU A 206 -6.47 14.12 0.36
C LEU A 206 -7.46 13.83 1.50
N HIS A 207 -7.33 12.67 2.15
CA HIS A 207 -8.14 12.34 3.33
C HIS A 207 -7.70 13.09 4.59
N LEU A 208 -6.39 13.33 4.75
CA LEU A 208 -5.86 14.17 5.84
C LEU A 208 -6.41 15.60 5.73
N HIS A 209 -6.45 16.14 4.50
CA HIS A 209 -7.03 17.44 4.24
C HIS A 209 -8.52 17.47 4.61
N TYR A 210 -9.29 16.43 4.24
CA TYR A 210 -10.69 16.27 4.66
C TYR A 210 -10.84 16.31 6.19
N LEU A 211 -10.03 15.52 6.91
CA LEU A 211 -10.10 15.48 8.36
C LEU A 211 -9.73 16.83 8.98
N SER A 212 -8.73 17.53 8.43
CA SER A 212 -8.37 18.86 8.92
C SER A 212 -9.54 19.84 8.83
N GLN A 213 -10.31 19.80 7.74
CA GLN A 213 -11.48 20.67 7.55
C GLN A 213 -12.64 20.31 8.47
N LYS A 214 -12.77 19.06 8.91
CA LYS A 214 -13.86 18.62 9.79
C LYS A 214 -13.50 18.69 11.28
N MET A 215 -12.22 18.58 11.63
CA MET A 215 -11.73 18.71 13.01
C MET A 215 -11.50 20.16 13.44
N LEU A 216 -11.21 21.07 12.51
CA LEU A 216 -10.95 22.50 12.82
C LEU A 216 -12.22 23.36 12.83
N VAL A 217 -13.40 22.77 12.59
CA VAL A 217 -14.69 23.42 12.82
C VAL A 217 -15.12 23.07 14.26
N ILE A 218 -14.50 23.77 15.22
CA ILE A 218 -14.91 23.83 16.63
C ILE A 218 -15.53 25.20 16.87
#